data_AF-A0A392V413-F1
#
_entry.id   AF-A0A392V413-F1
#
_cell.length_a   1.000
_cell.length_b   1.000
_cell.length_c   1.000
_cell.angle_alpha   90.00
_cell.angle_beta   90.00
_cell.angle_gamma   90.00
#
_symmetry.space_group_name_H-M   'P 1'
#
loop_
_entity.id
_entity.type
_entity.pdbx_description
1 polymer ?
#
loop_
_entity_poly.entity_id
_entity_poly.type
_entity_poly.pdbx_seq_one_letter_code
_entity_poly.pdbx_strand_id
1 'polypeptide(L)' 'MERGPRQGDPLSPFLFLILAEGFNVLMNKAVEDMEFTGYGVGMDEDLIISHLQFADDTIII' A
#
# COMPACT_ATOMS: atom_id res chain seq x y z
N MET A 1 16.14 7.62 -23.04
CA MET A 1 14.84 7.84 -22.38
C MET A 1 14.20 6.47 -22.23
N GLU A 2 14.48 5.79 -21.12
CA GLU A 2 13.84 4.51 -20.82
C GLU A 2 12.40 4.77 -20.40
N ARG A 3 11.46 4.23 -21.17
CA ARG A 3 10.05 4.21 -20.81
C ARG A 3 9.91 3.17 -19.70
N GLY A 4 9.33 3.55 -18.57
CA GLY A 4 9.08 2.63 -17.48
C GLY A 4 8.26 1.41 -17.96
N PRO A 5 8.33 0.27 -17.26
CA PRO A 5 7.73 -1.02 -17.65
C PRO A 5 6.21 -1.00 -17.89
N ARG A 6 5.57 0.15 -17.68
CA ARG A 6 4.15 0.44 -17.91
C ARG A 6 3.72 0.54 -19.37
N GLN A 7 4.63 0.49 -20.34
CA GLN A 7 4.29 0.66 -21.77
C GLN A 7 4.66 -0.53 -22.67
N GLY A 8 4.50 -1.78 -22.19
CA GLY A 8 4.81 -2.94 -23.02
C GLY A 8 4.07 -4.24 -22.72
N ASP A 9 3.74 -4.52 -21.46
CA ASP A 9 3.07 -5.77 -21.07
C ASP A 9 1.64 -5.50 -20.55
N PRO A 10 0.59 -6.05 -21.19
CA PRO A 10 -0.78 -5.91 -20.72
C PRO A 10 -1.04 -6.50 -19.33
N LEU A 11 -0.16 -7.35 -18.79
CA LEU A 11 -0.31 -7.95 -17.45
C LEU A 11 0.31 -7.13 -16.32
N SER A 12 1.29 -6.27 -16.61
CA SER A 12 1.97 -5.47 -15.58
C SER A 12 1.01 -4.70 -14.65
N PRO A 13 -0.06 -4.04 -15.14
CA PRO A 13 -1.02 -3.36 -14.26
C PRO A 13 -1.69 -4.31 -13.26
N PHE A 14 -1.98 -5.54 -13.66
CA PHE A 14 -2.59 -6.53 -12.78
C PHE A 14 -1.62 -7.02 -11.71
N LEU A 15 -0.35 -7.22 -12.06
CA LEU A 15 0.70 -7.57 -11.11
C LEU A 15 0.92 -6.46 -10.07
N PHE A 16 0.87 -5.19 -10.47
CA PHE A 16 0.95 -4.06 -9.52
C PHE A 16 -0.20 -4.09 -8.50
N LEU A 17 -1.43 -4.39 -8.93
CA LEU A 17 -2.58 -4.50 -8.02
C LEU A 17 -2.42 -5.66 -7.03
N ILE A 18 -1.93 -6.83 -7.50
CA ILE A 18 -1.68 -7.98 -6.62
C ILE A 18 -0.63 -7.62 -5.56
N LEU A 19 0.45 -6.94 -5.96
CA LEU A 19 1.51 -6.52 -5.03
C LEU A 19 1.00 -5.49 -4.02
N ALA A 20 0.22 -4.50 -4.48
CA ALA A 20 -0.38 -3.49 -3.62
C ALA A 20 -1.29 -4.14 -2.56
N GLU A 21 -2.21 -5.02 -2.99
CA GLU A 21 -3.12 -5.71 -2.09
C GLU A 21 -2.38 -6.66 -1.12
N GLY A 22 -1.38 -7.39 -1.61
CA GLY A 22 -0.56 -8.25 -0.77
C GLY A 22 0.19 -7.46 0.31
N PHE A 23 0.70 -6.28 -0.04
CA PHE A 23 1.33 -5.38 0.92
C PHE A 23 0.32 -4.81 1.94
N ASN A 24 -0.87 -4.42 1.50
CA ASN A 24 -1.94 -3.94 2.37
C ASN A 24 -2.30 -4.98 3.45
N VAL A 25 -2.46 -6.25 3.05
CA VAL A 25 -2.72 -7.35 4.00
C VAL A 25 -1.59 -7.50 5.02
N LEU A 26 -0.32 -7.40 4.59
CA LEU A 26 0.82 -7.50 5.49
C LEU A 26 0.87 -6.34 6.49
N MET A 27 0.62 -5.11 6.03
CA MET A 27 0.59 -3.94 6.91
C MET A 27 -0.55 -4.00 7.91
N ASN A 28 -1.74 -4.45 7.50
CA ASN A 28 -2.87 -4.61 8.42
C ASN A 28 -2.53 -5.65 9.50
N LYS A 29 -1.91 -6.76 9.12
CA LYS A 29 -1.43 -7.75 10.09
C LYS A 29 -0.40 -7.16 11.06
N ALA A 30 0.56 -6.38 10.56
CA ALA A 30 1.55 -5.73 11.43
C ALA A 30 0.90 -4.76 12.43
N VAL A 31 -0.17 -4.06 12.04
CA VAL A 31 -0.95 -3.21 12.97
C VAL A 31 -1.70 -4.05 14.00
N GLU A 32 -2.38 -5.11 13.57
CA GLU A 32 -3.11 -6.03 14.45
C GLU A 32 -2.19 -6.70 15.49
N ASP A 33 -1.00 -7.10 15.07
CA ASP A 33 0.01 -7.74 15.92
C ASP A 33 0.77 -6.72 16.80
N MET A 34 0.41 -5.42 16.73
CA MET A 34 1.07 -4.30 17.41
C MET A 34 2.55 -4.14 17.06
N GLU A 35 3.00 -4.71 15.93
CA GLU A 35 4.34 -4.56 15.39
C GLU A 35 4.52 -3.22 14.68
N PHE A 36 3.41 -2.62 14.25
CA PHE A 36 3.37 -1.31 13.62
C PHE A 36 2.24 -0.45 14.21
N THR A 37 2.53 0.81 14.53
CA THR A 37 1.51 1.77 14.99
C THR A 37 1.23 2.75 13.87
N GLY A 38 0.05 2.65 13.25
CA GLY A 38 -0.38 3.61 12.24
C GLY A 38 -0.81 4.95 12.84
N TYR A 39 -1.20 5.86 11.96
CA TYR A 39 -1.64 7.20 12.33
C TYR A 39 -3.17 7.30 12.37
N GLY A 40 -3.71 7.73 13.51
CA GLY A 40 -5.13 8.03 13.67
C GLY A 40 -5.52 9.31 12.95
N VAL A 41 -6.57 9.27 12.13
CA VAL A 41 -6.99 10.42 11.30
C VAL A 41 -8.29 11.04 11.80
N GLY A 42 -8.21 12.32 12.16
CA GLY A 42 -9.36 13.12 12.54
C GLY A 42 -9.74 12.93 14.01
N MET A 43 -11.05 12.98 14.28
CA MET A 43 -11.60 12.74 15.62
C MET A 43 -12.06 11.29 15.83
N ASP A 44 -11.91 10.46 14.79
CA ASP A 44 -12.25 9.04 14.84
C ASP A 44 -11.01 8.26 15.28
N GLU A 45 -11.04 7.74 16.50
CA GLU A 45 -9.93 6.96 17.07
C GLU A 45 -9.79 5.58 16.40
N ASP A 46 -10.83 5.10 15.73
CA ASP A 46 -10.84 3.79 15.08
C ASP A 46 -10.29 3.85 13.63
N LEU A 47 -10.19 5.04 13.05
CA LEU A 47 -9.62 5.24 11.71
C LEU A 47 -8.09 5.33 11.77
N ILE A 48 -7.44 4.18 11.73
CA ILE A 48 -5.98 4.07 11.69
C ILE A 48 -5.50 3.89 10.24
N ILE A 49 -4.60 4.77 9.79
CA ILE A 49 -3.92 4.66 8.51
C ILE A 49 -2.46 4.24 8.75
N SER A 50 -2.06 3.09 8.24
CA SER A 50 -0.67 2.60 8.31
C SER A 50 0.15 2.89 7.04
N HIS A 51 -0.53 3.02 5.91
CA HIS A 51 0.13 3.25 4.63
C HIS A 51 -0.83 3.84 3.60
N LEU A 52 -0.27 4.47 2.56
CA LEU A 52 -0.97 4.98 1.38
C LEU A 52 -0.26 4.48 0.12
N GLN A 53 -1.03 3.94 -0.82
CA GLN A 53 -0.49 3.40 -2.07
C GLN A 53 -1.10 4.09 -3.28
N PHE A 54 -0.25 4.43 -4.24
CA PHE A 54 -0.67 4.90 -5.55
C PHE A 54 0.28 4.39 -6.63
N ALA A 55 -0.21 3.48 -7.48
CA ALA A 55 0.54 2.89 -8.58
C ALA A 55 1.86 2.21 -8.15
N ASP A 56 3.01 2.91 -8.22
CA ASP A 56 4.33 2.44 -7.76
C ASP A 56 4.83 3.12 -6.49
N ASP A 57 4.12 4.14 -6.01
CA ASP A 57 4.47 4.88 -4.82
C ASP A 57 3.77 4.29 -3.59
N THR A 58 4.53 4.07 -2.53
CA THR A 58 4.01 3.65 -1.22
C THR A 58 4.59 4.57 -0.15
N ILE A 59 3.71 5.17 0.65
CA ILE A 59 4.06 5.92 1.85
C ILE A 59 3.67 5.07 3.05
N ILE A 60 4.62 4.85 3.96
CA ILE A 60 4.38 4.20 5.25
C ILE A 60 4.31 5.31 6.30
N ILE A 61 3.27 5.30 7.13
CA ILE A 61 2.95 6.38 8.09
C ILE A 61 3.09 5.86 9.51
#